data_AF-A0A355G610-F1
#
_entry.id   AF-A0A355G610-F1
#
_cell.length_a   1.000
_cell.length_b   1.000
_cell.length_c   1.000
_cell.angle_alpha   90.00
_cell.angle_beta   90.00
_cell.angle_gamma   90.00
#
_symmetry.space_group_name_H-M   'P 1'
#
loop_
_entity.id
_entity.type
_entity.pdbx_description
1 polymer ?
#
loop_
_entity_poly.entity_id
_entity_poly.type
_entity_poly.pdbx_seq_one_letter_code
_entity_poly.pdbx_strand_id
1 'polypeptide(L)'
;GDRVTADQIVAQTFMPGDVTPINIANQISVAPAEVPHCMLIAEGEEVHVGDILARSNGIFGFFKSETRAKTAGTIESISHVTGQVILRGAPMPIQVCAYQAGTVKEVIPDQGVVIESEVTFLQGILGIGGEAFGTISFACENKQQPFTDDLLDESMQGKIVIGGARMTGKAVSRGIEIGVAAMISGGIDDEDLKEILGYDLGVAVTGSEHIGTTLIITEGFGDIAMADRTFNLLKEREGAKAAVNGTTQIRAGVLRPEIVIPLEHKTSPDNKTRQVNSAGILETGVPVRIIRDPYFGLLGEVGEMPTELRTLESGSLSRVLEVILDSG
;
A
#
# COMPACT_ATOMS: atom_id res chain seq x y z
N GLY A 1 24.26 -6.23 9.39
CA GLY A 1 24.90 -5.27 10.31
C GLY A 1 24.70 -3.83 9.86
N ASP A 2 24.44 -3.61 8.58
CA ASP A 2 24.23 -2.29 7.99
C ASP A 2 22.97 -1.62 8.55
N ARG A 3 23.01 -0.28 8.60
CA ARG A 3 21.84 0.54 8.93
C ARG A 3 21.16 0.98 7.64
N VAL A 4 19.83 0.90 7.63
CA VAL A 4 19.00 1.28 6.47
C VAL A 4 17.95 2.30 6.87
N THR A 5 17.54 3.15 5.93
CA THR A 5 16.34 3.98 6.06
C THR A 5 15.11 3.22 5.58
N ALA A 6 13.91 3.62 5.98
CA ALA A 6 12.68 2.93 5.64
C ALA A 6 12.41 2.87 4.12
N ASP A 7 12.74 3.94 3.40
CA ASP A 7 12.58 4.09 1.95
C ASP A 7 13.74 3.50 1.13
N GLN A 8 14.74 2.92 1.78
CA GLN A 8 15.88 2.32 1.09
C GLN A 8 15.48 1.01 0.42
N ILE A 9 15.77 0.87 -0.87
CA ILE A 9 15.60 -0.39 -1.60
C ILE A 9 16.61 -1.42 -1.07
N VAL A 10 16.10 -2.57 -0.63
CA VAL A 10 16.89 -3.67 -0.06
C VAL A 10 16.90 -4.92 -0.93
N ALA A 11 15.92 -5.04 -1.84
CA ALA A 11 15.91 -6.06 -2.88
C ALA A 11 15.26 -5.52 -4.15
N GLN A 12 15.69 -6.05 -5.30
CA GLN A 12 15.14 -5.68 -6.60
C GLN A 12 15.19 -6.88 -7.55
N THR A 13 14.12 -7.02 -8.34
CA THR A 13 14.07 -7.89 -9.52
C THR A 13 13.48 -7.12 -10.69
N PHE A 14 13.41 -7.74 -11.87
CA PHE A 14 12.85 -7.11 -13.07
C PHE A 14 11.79 -8.03 -13.68
N MET A 15 10.60 -7.49 -13.87
CA MET A 15 9.59 -8.12 -14.71
C MET A 15 9.91 -7.84 -16.18
N PRO A 16 9.63 -8.80 -17.07
CA PRO A 16 9.68 -8.54 -18.51
C PRO A 16 8.76 -7.35 -18.84
N GLY A 17 9.23 -6.46 -19.70
CA GLY A 17 8.43 -5.32 -20.14
C GLY A 17 7.22 -5.75 -20.99
N ASP A 18 6.31 -4.80 -21.21
CA ASP A 18 5.07 -5.01 -21.95
C ASP A 18 5.32 -5.61 -23.33
N VAL A 19 4.44 -6.52 -23.74
CA VAL A 19 4.52 -7.19 -25.02
C VAL A 19 3.57 -6.52 -26.00
N THR A 20 4.12 -5.91 -27.04
CA THR A 20 3.35 -5.29 -28.12
C THR A 20 3.44 -6.13 -29.40
N PRO A 21 2.38 -6.89 -29.76
CA PRO A 21 2.33 -7.57 -31.04
C PRO A 21 2.03 -6.58 -32.17
N ILE A 22 2.89 -6.55 -33.19
CA ILE A 22 2.76 -5.69 -34.37
C ILE A 22 2.57 -6.57 -35.60
N ASN A 23 1.41 -6.46 -36.25
CA ASN A 23 1.15 -7.18 -37.49
C ASN A 23 1.79 -6.46 -38.69
N ILE A 24 3.08 -6.72 -38.91
CA ILE A 24 3.87 -6.10 -39.99
C ILE A 24 3.30 -6.52 -41.35
N ALA A 25 2.99 -7.81 -41.55
CA ALA A 25 2.43 -8.31 -42.81
C ALA A 25 1.21 -7.49 -43.28
N ASN A 26 0.25 -7.24 -42.39
CA ASN A 26 -0.91 -6.42 -42.70
C ASN A 26 -0.55 -4.93 -42.88
N GLN A 27 0.31 -4.37 -42.02
CA GLN A 27 0.64 -2.94 -42.05
C GLN A 27 1.40 -2.53 -43.31
N ILE A 28 2.25 -3.39 -43.86
CA ILE A 28 2.98 -3.12 -45.12
C ILE A 28 2.45 -3.92 -46.31
N SER A 29 1.38 -4.70 -46.15
CA SER A 29 0.70 -5.46 -47.21
C SER A 29 1.60 -6.47 -47.94
N VAL A 30 2.30 -7.32 -47.18
CA VAL A 30 3.18 -8.40 -47.70
C VAL A 30 2.73 -9.76 -47.13
N ALA A 31 3.16 -10.86 -47.75
CA ALA A 31 2.89 -12.18 -47.19
C ALA A 31 3.69 -12.39 -45.88
N PRO A 32 3.17 -13.14 -44.90
CA PRO A 32 3.89 -13.45 -43.66
C PRO A 32 5.33 -13.93 -43.84
N ALA A 33 5.58 -14.79 -44.83
CA ALA A 33 6.91 -15.34 -45.12
C ALA A 33 7.91 -14.29 -45.63
N GLU A 34 7.44 -13.14 -46.12
CA GLU A 34 8.26 -12.05 -46.62
C GLU A 34 8.64 -11.05 -45.52
N VAL A 35 7.95 -11.06 -44.37
CA VAL A 35 8.17 -10.11 -43.27
C VAL A 35 9.64 -10.06 -42.83
N PRO A 36 10.36 -11.18 -42.58
CA PRO A 36 11.76 -11.13 -42.16
C PRO A 36 12.68 -10.37 -43.14
N HIS A 37 12.38 -10.40 -44.44
CA HIS A 37 13.18 -9.71 -45.47
C HIS A 37 12.79 -8.22 -45.62
N CYS A 38 11.64 -7.82 -45.09
CA CYS A 38 11.16 -6.44 -45.11
C CYS A 38 11.50 -5.67 -43.83
N MET A 39 11.94 -6.38 -42.77
CA MET A 39 12.35 -5.78 -41.51
C MET A 39 13.64 -4.99 -41.68
N LEU A 40 13.68 -3.79 -41.11
CA LEU A 40 14.85 -2.91 -41.08
C LEU A 40 15.60 -2.98 -39.76
N ILE A 41 14.99 -3.60 -38.74
CA ILE A 41 15.51 -3.80 -37.40
C ILE A 41 15.44 -5.29 -37.09
N ALA A 42 16.55 -5.87 -36.61
CA ALA A 42 16.69 -7.29 -36.36
C ALA A 42 16.18 -7.70 -34.97
N GLU A 43 15.96 -9.01 -34.76
CA GLU A 43 15.73 -9.57 -33.43
C GLU A 43 16.90 -9.22 -32.49
N GLY A 44 16.59 -8.78 -31.28
CA GLY A 44 17.54 -8.32 -30.27
C GLY A 44 17.93 -6.84 -30.38
N GLU A 45 17.52 -6.11 -31.43
CA GLU A 45 17.81 -4.68 -31.57
C GLU A 45 16.77 -3.78 -30.90
N GLU A 46 17.24 -2.65 -30.39
CA GLU A 46 16.42 -1.61 -29.77
C GLU A 46 15.67 -0.76 -30.81
N VAL A 47 14.50 -0.28 -30.39
CA VAL A 47 13.55 0.50 -31.17
C VAL A 47 13.11 1.69 -30.34
N HIS A 48 13.12 2.88 -30.94
CA HIS A 48 12.55 4.09 -30.38
C HIS A 48 11.20 4.43 -31.04
N VAL A 49 10.39 5.23 -30.35
CA VAL A 49 9.13 5.73 -30.90
C VAL A 49 9.40 6.50 -32.20
N GLY A 50 8.73 6.10 -33.28
CA GLY A 50 8.85 6.72 -34.60
C GLY A 50 9.85 6.07 -35.55
N ASP A 51 10.69 5.15 -35.06
CA ASP A 51 11.62 4.38 -35.90
C ASP A 51 10.88 3.57 -36.96
N ILE A 52 11.43 3.47 -38.17
CA ILE A 52 10.86 2.65 -39.24
C ILE A 52 11.23 1.20 -38.97
N LEU A 53 10.23 0.37 -38.64
CA LEU A 53 10.44 -1.03 -38.31
C LEU A 53 10.64 -1.89 -39.56
N ALA A 54 9.82 -1.65 -40.57
CA ALA A 54 9.79 -2.45 -41.79
C ALA A 54 9.36 -1.60 -42.99
N ARG A 55 9.84 -2.00 -44.17
CA ARG A 55 9.51 -1.36 -45.45
C ARG A 55 9.31 -2.43 -46.52
N SER A 56 8.20 -2.37 -47.25
CA SER A 56 7.97 -3.29 -48.36
C SER A 56 8.90 -2.98 -49.56
N ASN A 57 9.15 -3.99 -50.39
CA ASN A 57 9.96 -3.84 -51.59
C ASN A 57 9.27 -2.98 -52.67
N GLY A 58 7.94 -2.85 -52.63
CA GLY A 58 7.13 -2.12 -53.61
C GLY A 58 7.01 -2.84 -54.96
N ILE A 59 6.30 -2.22 -55.91
CA ILE A 59 6.14 -2.73 -57.29
C ILE A 59 7.25 -2.11 -58.15
N PHE A 60 8.17 -2.94 -58.67
CA PHE A 60 9.37 -2.47 -59.40
C PHE A 60 10.20 -1.42 -58.63
N GLY A 61 10.18 -1.46 -57.30
CA GLY A 61 10.88 -0.50 -56.42
C GLY A 61 10.12 0.80 -56.10
N PHE A 62 8.93 1.00 -56.67
CA PHE A 62 8.05 2.15 -56.41
C PHE A 62 6.91 1.78 -55.44
N PHE A 63 6.30 2.80 -54.81
CA PHE A 63 5.15 2.66 -53.88
C PHE A 63 5.43 1.78 -52.64
N LYS A 64 6.55 2.03 -51.96
CA LYS A 64 6.88 1.33 -50.71
C LYS A 64 5.96 1.78 -49.57
N SER A 65 5.47 0.81 -48.82
CA SER A 65 4.75 1.01 -47.55
C SER A 65 5.75 0.86 -46.40
N GLU A 66 5.58 1.69 -45.37
CA GLU A 66 6.41 1.68 -44.17
C GLU A 66 5.53 1.54 -42.95
N THR A 67 6.06 0.89 -41.93
CA THR A 67 5.48 0.93 -40.60
C THR A 67 6.48 1.44 -39.58
N ARG A 68 5.97 2.21 -38.62
CA ARG A 68 6.75 2.88 -37.58
C ARG A 68 6.37 2.38 -36.22
N ALA A 69 7.36 2.33 -35.33
CA ALA A 69 7.17 1.97 -33.94
C ALA A 69 6.30 3.01 -33.23
N LYS A 70 5.26 2.54 -32.53
CA LYS A 70 4.40 3.38 -31.68
C LYS A 70 4.89 3.46 -30.23
N THR A 71 5.69 2.49 -29.84
CA THR A 71 6.29 2.34 -28.51
C THR A 71 7.76 2.00 -28.67
N ALA A 72 8.57 2.27 -27.64
CA ALA A 72 9.96 1.87 -27.59
C ALA A 72 10.11 0.46 -27.02
N GLY A 73 11.19 -0.24 -27.35
CA GLY A 73 11.47 -1.58 -26.85
C GLY A 73 12.54 -2.30 -27.65
N THR A 74 12.58 -3.62 -27.55
CA THR A 74 13.49 -4.51 -28.28
C THR A 74 12.67 -5.49 -29.13
N ILE A 75 13.10 -5.75 -30.35
CA ILE A 75 12.47 -6.79 -31.19
C ILE A 75 12.76 -8.16 -30.57
N GLU A 76 11.75 -8.79 -29.97
CA GLU A 76 11.89 -10.10 -29.35
C GLU A 76 11.81 -11.23 -30.38
N SER A 77 10.88 -11.11 -31.34
CA SER A 77 10.75 -12.12 -32.40
C SER A 77 10.08 -11.57 -33.65
N ILE A 78 10.41 -12.17 -34.79
CA ILE A 78 9.87 -11.89 -36.13
C ILE A 78 9.33 -13.20 -36.70
N SER A 79 8.01 -13.35 -36.72
CA SER A 79 7.37 -14.58 -37.19
C SER A 79 7.14 -14.58 -38.71
N HIS A 80 7.84 -15.47 -39.41
CA HIS A 80 7.61 -15.74 -40.84
C HIS A 80 6.29 -16.50 -41.11
N VAL A 81 5.65 -17.08 -40.08
CA VAL A 81 4.40 -17.83 -40.22
C VAL A 81 3.19 -16.92 -40.09
N THR A 82 3.18 -16.05 -39.08
CA THR A 82 2.04 -15.16 -38.78
C THR A 82 2.23 -13.75 -39.33
N GLY A 83 3.46 -13.37 -39.68
CA GLY A 83 3.80 -12.02 -40.12
C GLY A 83 3.77 -10.98 -38.99
N GLN A 84 3.73 -11.46 -37.74
CA GLN A 84 3.77 -10.64 -36.54
C GLN A 84 5.20 -10.46 -36.05
N VAL A 85 5.46 -9.28 -35.53
CA VAL A 85 6.68 -8.95 -34.79
C VAL A 85 6.31 -8.64 -33.36
N ILE A 86 7.04 -9.24 -32.43
CA ILE A 86 6.85 -8.99 -31.00
C ILE A 86 7.87 -7.96 -30.56
N LEU A 87 7.37 -6.78 -30.14
CA LEU A 87 8.18 -5.74 -29.53
C LEU A 87 8.02 -5.83 -28.02
N ARG A 88 9.12 -6.05 -27.29
CA ARG A 88 9.14 -6.11 -25.83
C ARG A 88 9.63 -4.78 -25.27
N GLY A 89 8.83 -4.14 -24.41
CA GLY A 89 9.22 -2.91 -23.71
C GLY A 89 10.37 -3.14 -22.73
N ALA A 90 10.89 -2.05 -22.17
CA ALA A 90 11.94 -2.11 -21.15
C ALA A 90 11.49 -2.94 -19.92
N PRO A 91 12.38 -3.74 -19.31
CA PRO A 91 12.06 -4.45 -18.07
C PRO A 91 11.63 -3.49 -16.96
N MET A 92 10.59 -3.86 -16.22
CA MET A 92 10.04 -3.06 -15.13
C MET A 92 10.62 -3.53 -13.79
N PRO A 93 11.29 -2.67 -13.01
CA PRO A 93 11.84 -3.08 -11.72
C PRO A 93 10.70 -3.34 -10.72
N ILE A 94 10.79 -4.45 -9.99
CA ILE A 94 10.05 -4.67 -8.75
C ILE A 94 11.06 -4.46 -7.63
N GLN A 95 10.76 -3.52 -6.74
CA GLN A 95 11.64 -3.14 -5.64
C GLN A 95 10.94 -3.39 -4.31
N VAL A 96 11.74 -3.83 -3.34
CA VAL A 96 11.31 -3.98 -1.95
C VAL A 96 12.06 -2.95 -1.14
N CYS A 97 11.32 -2.07 -0.48
CA CYS A 97 11.86 -1.13 0.48
C CYS A 97 12.18 -1.87 1.79
N ALA A 98 13.13 -1.33 2.56
CA ALA A 98 13.38 -1.76 3.93
C ALA A 98 12.11 -1.67 4.78
N TYR A 99 11.25 -0.70 4.45
CA TYR A 99 9.99 -0.33 5.08
C TYR A 99 10.14 0.16 6.54
N GLN A 100 11.13 -0.32 7.27
CA GLN A 100 11.49 0.11 8.60
C GLN A 100 12.95 0.56 8.63
N ALA A 101 13.22 1.73 9.23
CA ALA A 101 14.59 2.12 9.51
C ALA A 101 15.14 1.29 10.67
N GLY A 102 16.33 0.71 10.50
CA GLY A 102 16.86 -0.21 11.50
C GLY A 102 18.20 -0.81 11.12
N THR A 103 18.54 -1.92 11.79
CA THR A 103 19.77 -2.66 11.52
C THR A 103 19.43 -3.99 10.83
N VAL A 104 20.07 -4.26 9.70
CA VAL A 104 19.94 -5.55 9.00
C VAL A 104 20.52 -6.67 9.86
N LYS A 105 19.70 -7.63 10.25
CA LYS A 105 20.10 -8.84 10.99
C LYS A 105 20.48 -9.98 10.07
N GLU A 106 19.73 -10.17 9.01
CA GLU A 106 19.85 -11.30 8.11
C GLU A 106 19.54 -10.85 6.68
N VAL A 107 20.22 -11.45 5.70
CA VAL A 107 19.89 -11.32 4.28
C VAL A 107 19.22 -12.62 3.86
N ILE A 108 18.02 -12.52 3.29
CA ILE A 108 17.29 -13.64 2.70
C ILE A 108 17.58 -13.60 1.20
N PRO A 109 18.39 -14.54 0.66
CA PRO A 109 18.80 -14.52 -0.74
C PRO A 109 17.60 -14.41 -1.69
N ASP A 110 17.74 -13.54 -2.69
CA ASP A 110 16.76 -13.28 -3.75
C ASP A 110 15.38 -12.76 -3.28
N GLN A 111 15.23 -12.42 -1.99
CA GLN A 111 13.95 -11.99 -1.41
C GLN A 111 14.03 -10.66 -0.66
N GLY A 112 15.05 -10.46 0.20
CA GLY A 112 15.11 -9.26 1.03
C GLY A 112 16.01 -9.39 2.24
N VAL A 113 15.67 -8.66 3.30
CA VAL A 113 16.44 -8.61 4.55
C VAL A 113 15.51 -8.66 5.76
N VAL A 114 16.01 -9.18 6.87
CA VAL A 114 15.38 -9.05 8.19
C VAL A 114 15.96 -7.83 8.88
N ILE A 115 15.10 -6.91 9.30
CA ILE A 115 15.48 -5.67 10.00
C ILE A 115 15.03 -5.76 11.45
N GLU A 116 15.92 -5.36 12.36
CA GLU A 116 15.59 -5.17 13.77
C GLU A 116 15.67 -3.68 14.12
N SER A 117 14.64 -3.18 14.81
CA SER A 117 14.62 -1.86 15.40
C SER A 117 13.62 -1.78 16.57
N GLU A 118 13.83 -0.81 17.46
CA GLU A 118 12.83 -0.43 18.46
C GLU A 118 11.96 0.69 17.88
N VAL A 119 10.64 0.52 17.93
CA VAL A 119 9.69 1.43 17.29
C VAL A 119 8.49 1.75 18.19
N THR A 120 7.87 2.89 17.93
CA THR A 120 6.44 3.05 18.22
C THR A 120 5.67 2.34 17.11
N PHE A 121 4.78 1.44 17.50
CA PHE A 121 3.95 0.65 16.59
C PHE A 121 2.46 0.86 16.90
N LEU A 122 1.69 1.18 15.88
CA LEU A 122 0.24 1.37 15.94
C LEU A 122 -0.40 0.61 14.79
N GLN A 123 -1.58 0.03 15.04
CA GLN A 123 -2.39 -0.60 14.01
C GLN A 123 -3.72 0.13 13.87
N GLY A 124 -4.13 0.37 12.64
CA GLY A 124 -5.47 0.81 12.32
C GLY A 124 -6.43 -0.36 12.12
N ILE A 125 -7.70 -0.05 11.91
CA ILE A 125 -8.76 -1.03 11.66
C ILE A 125 -8.94 -1.25 10.16
N LEU A 126 -8.83 -0.15 9.39
CA LEU A 126 -8.97 -0.09 7.95
C LEU A 126 -7.93 0.85 7.36
N GLY A 127 -7.36 0.50 6.23
CA GLY A 127 -6.53 1.37 5.44
C GLY A 127 -6.74 1.11 3.95
N ILE A 128 -6.27 2.06 3.14
CA ILE A 128 -6.37 2.07 1.69
C ILE A 128 -5.03 2.51 1.13
N GLY A 129 -4.60 1.88 0.04
CA GLY A 129 -3.28 2.10 -0.53
C GLY A 129 -2.17 1.36 0.21
N GLY A 130 -0.97 1.39 -0.34
CA GLY A 130 0.16 0.60 0.11
C GLY A 130 1.08 1.32 1.09
N GLU A 131 2.36 1.05 0.95
CA GLU A 131 3.42 1.67 1.74
C GLU A 131 3.57 3.16 1.40
N ALA A 132 3.71 3.99 2.43
CA ALA A 132 4.07 5.40 2.30
C ALA A 132 5.05 5.80 3.41
N PHE A 133 5.85 6.82 3.11
CA PHE A 133 6.92 7.31 3.98
C PHE A 133 6.80 8.82 4.11
N GLY A 134 7.06 9.36 5.29
CA GLY A 134 7.01 10.79 5.49
C GLY A 134 7.32 11.22 6.91
N THR A 135 7.31 12.52 7.13
CA THR A 135 7.40 13.10 8.48
C THR A 135 5.99 13.27 9.04
N ILE A 136 5.79 12.93 10.31
CA ILE A 136 4.50 13.09 10.99
C ILE A 136 4.20 14.59 11.19
N SER A 137 3.00 15.00 10.78
CA SER A 137 2.49 16.36 10.92
C SER A 137 1.03 16.33 11.33
N PHE A 138 0.62 17.15 12.30
CA PHE A 138 -0.79 17.26 12.66
C PHE A 138 -1.48 18.34 11.82
N ALA A 139 -2.67 18.02 11.30
CA ALA A 139 -3.58 18.99 10.69
C ALA A 139 -4.63 19.51 11.69
N CYS A 140 -4.85 18.77 12.78
CA CYS A 140 -5.85 19.07 13.79
C CYS A 140 -5.24 19.58 15.10
N GLU A 141 -6.03 20.37 15.84
CA GLU A 141 -5.68 20.87 17.18
C GLU A 141 -5.96 19.83 18.27
N ASN A 142 -6.97 18.98 18.08
CA ASN A 142 -7.40 17.98 19.05
C ASN A 142 -8.06 16.77 18.37
N LYS A 143 -8.18 15.66 19.12
CA LYS A 143 -8.71 14.39 18.61
C LYS A 143 -10.21 14.43 18.23
N GLN A 144 -10.98 15.41 18.71
CA GLN A 144 -12.41 15.56 18.38
C GLN A 144 -12.63 16.29 17.04
N GLN A 145 -11.65 17.06 16.58
CA GLN A 145 -11.80 17.90 15.40
C GLN A 145 -11.95 17.03 14.14
N PRO A 146 -13.04 17.21 13.36
CA PRO A 146 -13.17 16.58 12.05
C PRO A 146 -12.00 16.94 11.14
N PHE A 147 -11.54 15.98 10.34
CA PHE A 147 -10.45 16.20 9.40
C PHE A 147 -11.01 16.60 8.02
N THR A 148 -11.04 17.91 7.80
CA THR A 148 -11.62 18.59 6.63
C THR A 148 -10.54 19.23 5.75
N ASP A 149 -10.91 19.60 4.52
CA ASP A 149 -9.99 20.10 3.49
C ASP A 149 -9.33 21.43 3.86
N ASP A 150 -9.98 22.27 4.66
CA ASP A 150 -9.45 23.55 5.15
C ASP A 150 -8.28 23.40 6.14
N LEU A 151 -8.07 22.19 6.69
CA LEU A 151 -6.94 21.88 7.56
C LEU A 151 -5.66 21.49 6.80
N LEU A 152 -5.72 21.44 5.47
CA LEU A 152 -4.62 20.99 4.62
C LEU A 152 -4.01 22.15 3.83
N ASP A 153 -2.68 22.26 3.90
CA ASP A 153 -1.90 23.23 3.14
C ASP A 153 -0.69 22.59 2.44
N GLU A 154 -0.04 23.36 1.57
CA GLU A 154 1.09 22.91 0.75
C GLU A 154 2.30 22.48 1.59
N SER A 155 2.41 22.91 2.85
CA SER A 155 3.50 22.49 3.73
C SER A 155 3.39 21.00 4.11
N MET A 156 2.27 20.35 3.82
CA MET A 156 2.01 18.94 4.10
C MET A 156 2.41 18.00 2.96
N GLN A 157 2.89 18.52 1.84
CA GLN A 157 3.39 17.71 0.72
C GLN A 157 4.47 16.71 1.20
N GLY A 158 4.29 15.43 0.84
CA GLY A 158 5.18 14.33 1.21
C GLY A 158 5.19 13.96 2.69
N LYS A 159 4.26 14.49 3.50
CA LYS A 159 4.15 14.17 4.93
C LYS A 159 3.11 13.10 5.21
N ILE A 160 3.20 12.52 6.40
CA ILE A 160 2.15 11.68 6.98
C ILE A 160 1.33 12.59 7.90
N VAL A 161 0.10 12.88 7.48
CA VAL A 161 -0.77 13.87 8.12
C VAL A 161 -1.74 13.21 9.07
N ILE A 162 -1.78 13.69 10.31
CA ILE A 162 -2.65 13.20 11.38
C ILE A 162 -3.84 14.15 11.56
N GLY A 163 -5.03 13.62 11.30
CA GLY A 163 -6.31 14.20 11.67
C GLY A 163 -6.79 13.70 13.04
N GLY A 164 -7.86 14.31 13.53
CA GLY A 164 -8.44 13.99 14.84
C GLY A 164 -9.54 12.94 14.73
N ALA A 165 -10.71 13.37 14.27
CA ALA A 165 -11.91 12.55 14.17
C ALA A 165 -12.15 12.05 12.74
N ARG A 166 -13.37 12.18 12.22
CA ARG A 166 -13.72 11.69 10.89
C ARG A 166 -12.98 12.47 9.81
N MET A 167 -12.32 11.76 8.90
CA MET A 167 -11.79 12.31 7.66
C MET A 167 -12.88 12.32 6.58
N THR A 168 -12.97 13.43 5.87
CA THR A 168 -13.96 13.63 4.79
C THR A 168 -13.36 13.32 3.41
N GLY A 169 -14.19 12.98 2.43
CA GLY A 169 -13.75 12.77 1.05
C GLY A 169 -13.09 14.01 0.43
N LYS A 170 -13.54 15.20 0.83
CA LYS A 170 -12.90 16.47 0.44
C LYS A 170 -11.48 16.61 0.98
N ALA A 171 -11.27 16.28 2.25
CA ALA A 171 -9.92 16.27 2.83
C ALA A 171 -9.00 15.31 2.09
N VAL A 172 -9.51 14.11 1.75
CA VAL A 172 -8.73 13.14 0.96
C VAL A 172 -8.37 13.68 -0.42
N SER A 173 -9.34 14.23 -1.14
CA SER A 173 -9.13 14.82 -2.47
C SER A 173 -8.09 15.94 -2.41
N ARG A 174 -8.19 16.85 -1.44
CA ARG A 174 -7.22 17.93 -1.24
C ARG A 174 -5.84 17.41 -0.87
N GLY A 175 -5.74 16.38 -0.03
CA GLY A 175 -4.48 15.74 0.33
C GLY A 175 -3.79 15.11 -0.88
N ILE A 176 -4.55 14.47 -1.77
CA ILE A 176 -4.04 13.93 -3.04
C ILE A 176 -3.51 15.05 -3.94
N GLU A 177 -4.24 16.16 -4.10
CA GLU A 177 -3.80 17.32 -4.88
C GLU A 177 -2.49 17.93 -4.37
N ILE A 178 -2.32 18.02 -3.05
CA ILE A 178 -1.09 18.51 -2.41
C ILE A 178 0.06 17.51 -2.57
N GLY A 179 -0.23 16.22 -2.72
CA GLY A 179 0.75 15.13 -2.69
C GLY A 179 1.14 14.76 -1.26
N VAL A 180 0.18 14.72 -0.34
CA VAL A 180 0.34 14.17 1.01
C VAL A 180 0.63 12.66 0.90
N ALA A 181 1.69 12.19 1.57
CA ALA A 181 2.11 10.79 1.47
C ALA A 181 1.10 9.84 2.11
N ALA A 182 0.57 10.19 3.29
CA ALA A 182 -0.50 9.46 3.93
C ALA A 182 -1.36 10.34 4.84
N MET A 183 -2.62 9.95 5.05
CA MET A 183 -3.58 10.61 5.94
C MET A 183 -4.14 9.61 6.95
N ILE A 184 -4.14 10.00 8.22
CA ILE A 184 -4.51 9.13 9.34
C ILE A 184 -5.57 9.82 10.18
N SER A 185 -6.68 9.14 10.48
CA SER A 185 -7.81 9.73 11.21
C SER A 185 -8.54 8.70 12.07
N GLY A 186 -9.42 9.18 12.95
CA GLY A 186 -10.23 8.30 13.79
C GLY A 186 -11.26 7.51 12.99
N GLY A 187 -12.02 8.21 12.14
CA GLY A 187 -13.08 7.61 11.32
C GLY A 187 -13.07 8.04 9.85
N ILE A 188 -13.90 7.37 9.06
CA ILE A 188 -14.25 7.73 7.67
C ILE A 188 -15.71 7.36 7.40
N ASP A 189 -16.39 8.07 6.49
CA ASP A 189 -17.70 7.64 5.99
C ASP A 189 -17.58 6.57 4.91
N ASP A 190 -18.58 5.69 4.81
CA ASP A 190 -18.63 4.68 3.75
C ASP A 190 -18.86 5.33 2.38
N GLU A 191 -19.67 6.39 2.31
CA GLU A 191 -19.92 7.12 1.05
C GLU A 191 -18.66 7.89 0.61
N ASP A 192 -17.96 8.55 1.55
CA ASP A 192 -16.68 9.21 1.27
C ASP A 192 -15.68 8.19 0.70
N LEU A 193 -15.60 7.00 1.30
CA LEU A 193 -14.70 5.95 0.85
C LEU A 193 -15.06 5.43 -0.56
N LYS A 194 -16.35 5.24 -0.83
CA LYS A 194 -16.85 4.85 -2.15
C LYS A 194 -16.52 5.89 -3.21
N GLU A 195 -16.68 7.18 -2.91
CA GLU A 195 -16.34 8.27 -3.83
C GLU A 195 -14.83 8.30 -4.13
N ILE A 196 -13.99 8.11 -3.10
CA ILE A 196 -12.52 8.05 -3.27
C ILE A 196 -12.10 6.87 -4.15
N LEU A 197 -12.71 5.70 -3.95
CA LEU A 197 -12.35 4.47 -4.66
C LEU A 197 -13.00 4.36 -6.05
N GLY A 198 -14.17 4.97 -6.24
CA GLY A 198 -15.01 4.78 -7.42
C GLY A 198 -15.78 3.45 -7.44
N TYR A 199 -15.77 2.68 -6.34
CA TYR A 199 -16.50 1.42 -6.19
C TYR A 199 -16.77 1.09 -4.72
N ASP A 200 -17.71 0.17 -4.46
CA ASP A 200 -18.04 -0.29 -3.11
C ASP A 200 -16.97 -1.25 -2.54
N LEU A 201 -16.42 -0.93 -1.37
CA LEU A 201 -15.40 -1.74 -0.72
C LEU A 201 -16.03 -2.99 -0.06
N GLY A 202 -16.25 -4.04 -0.84
CA GLY A 202 -16.97 -5.24 -0.37
C GLY A 202 -16.30 -6.00 0.78
N VAL A 203 -15.16 -6.67 0.53
CA VAL A 203 -14.53 -7.62 1.48
C VAL A 203 -13.35 -7.04 2.28
N ALA A 204 -13.14 -5.72 2.21
CA ALA A 204 -11.98 -5.01 2.79
C ALA A 204 -10.65 -5.76 2.59
N VAL A 205 -10.37 -6.08 1.33
CA VAL A 205 -9.03 -6.48 0.86
C VAL A 205 -8.52 -5.29 0.06
N THR A 206 -7.52 -4.60 0.62
CA THR A 206 -7.00 -3.32 0.13
C THR A 206 -5.49 -3.33 0.17
N GLY A 207 -4.85 -2.28 -0.35
CA GLY A 207 -3.40 -2.11 -0.38
C GLY A 207 -2.83 -1.96 -1.79
N SER A 208 -3.59 -2.38 -2.81
CA SER A 208 -3.22 -2.28 -4.22
C SER A 208 -3.83 -1.06 -4.92
N GLU A 209 -4.67 -0.29 -4.23
CA GLU A 209 -5.28 0.91 -4.79
C GLU A 209 -4.25 2.02 -4.96
N HIS A 210 -4.20 2.61 -6.17
CA HIS A 210 -3.32 3.72 -6.49
C HIS A 210 -4.11 5.05 -6.47
N ILE A 211 -4.58 5.45 -5.29
CA ILE A 211 -5.36 6.69 -5.11
C ILE A 211 -4.49 7.94 -4.94
N GLY A 212 -3.16 7.81 -5.01
CA GLY A 212 -2.21 8.93 -4.88
C GLY A 212 -1.80 9.27 -3.44
N THR A 213 -2.30 8.54 -2.45
CA THR A 213 -1.97 8.66 -1.03
C THR A 213 -2.30 7.35 -0.30
N THR A 214 -1.85 7.20 0.95
CA THR A 214 -2.26 6.08 1.83
C THR A 214 -3.22 6.59 2.91
N LEU A 215 -4.31 5.88 3.14
CA LEU A 215 -5.28 6.20 4.21
C LEU A 215 -5.17 5.17 5.34
N ILE A 216 -5.20 5.63 6.60
CA ILE A 216 -5.30 4.75 7.78
C ILE A 216 -6.35 5.28 8.75
N ILE A 217 -7.31 4.42 9.08
CA ILE A 217 -8.44 4.71 9.96
C ILE A 217 -8.25 3.89 11.23
N THR A 218 -8.19 4.56 12.38
CA THR A 218 -7.84 3.91 13.65
C THR A 218 -9.04 3.34 14.42
N GLU A 219 -10.24 3.90 14.23
CA GLU A 219 -11.42 3.57 15.05
C GLU A 219 -12.60 2.99 14.27
N GLY A 220 -12.74 3.29 12.98
CA GLY A 220 -13.69 2.63 12.08
C GLY A 220 -14.53 3.58 11.23
N PHE A 221 -15.76 3.17 10.90
CA PHE A 221 -16.65 3.96 10.05
C PHE A 221 -17.53 4.91 10.87
N GLY A 222 -17.78 6.10 10.33
CA GLY A 222 -18.63 7.13 10.90
C GLY A 222 -17.88 8.26 11.64
N ASP A 223 -18.63 9.05 12.40
CA ASP A 223 -18.14 10.20 13.16
C ASP A 223 -17.41 9.78 14.44
N ILE A 224 -16.23 9.17 14.29
CA ILE A 224 -15.45 8.62 15.40
C ILE A 224 -14.15 9.40 15.58
N ALA A 225 -13.93 9.88 16.80
CA ALA A 225 -12.68 10.52 17.24
C ALA A 225 -11.61 9.46 17.51
N MET A 226 -10.37 9.73 17.08
CA MET A 226 -9.22 8.89 17.44
C MET A 226 -9.12 8.72 18.97
N ALA A 227 -8.78 7.51 19.42
CA ALA A 227 -8.61 7.24 20.84
C ALA A 227 -7.49 8.10 21.45
N ASP A 228 -7.68 8.57 22.70
CA ASP A 228 -6.71 9.43 23.40
C ASP A 228 -5.29 8.86 23.38
N ARG A 229 -5.17 7.56 23.64
CA ARG A 229 -3.87 6.89 23.67
C ARG A 229 -3.17 6.94 22.32
N THR A 230 -3.89 6.67 21.23
CA THR A 230 -3.36 6.70 19.85
C THR A 230 -2.95 8.13 19.49
N PHE A 231 -3.85 9.10 19.73
CA PHE A 231 -3.60 10.51 19.42
C PHE A 231 -2.38 11.04 20.17
N ASN A 232 -2.30 10.80 21.48
CA ASN A 232 -1.18 11.26 22.30
C ASN A 232 0.14 10.59 21.90
N LEU A 233 0.12 9.28 21.59
CA LEU A 233 1.30 8.57 21.13
C LEU A 233 1.82 9.09 19.78
N LEU A 234 0.93 9.44 18.85
CA LEU A 234 1.30 10.09 17.60
C LEU A 234 1.80 11.52 17.85
N LYS A 235 1.21 12.24 18.80
CA LYS A 235 1.60 13.62 19.14
C LYS A 235 3.00 13.68 19.75
N GLU A 236 3.38 12.71 20.57
CA GLU A 236 4.75 12.53 21.07
C GLU A 236 5.79 12.28 19.96
N ARG A 237 5.31 11.93 18.76
CA ARG A 237 6.13 11.62 17.58
C ARG A 237 5.98 12.65 16.45
N GLU A 238 5.35 13.78 16.71
CA GLU A 238 5.27 14.86 15.73
C GLU A 238 6.67 15.31 15.27
N GLY A 239 6.86 15.44 13.97
CA GLY A 239 8.17 15.73 13.37
C GLY A 239 9.10 14.51 13.19
N ALA A 240 8.73 13.33 13.68
CA ALA A 240 9.49 12.10 13.42
C ALA A 240 9.20 11.55 12.01
N LYS A 241 10.19 10.87 11.43
CA LYS A 241 9.98 10.07 10.22
C LYS A 241 9.22 8.80 10.56
N ALA A 242 8.28 8.42 9.72
CA ALA A 242 7.50 7.20 9.87
C ALA A 242 7.32 6.50 8.53
N ALA A 243 7.08 5.21 8.61
CA ALA A 243 6.56 4.39 7.53
C ALA A 243 5.16 3.94 7.90
N VAL A 244 4.29 3.88 6.91
CA VAL A 244 2.91 3.43 7.07
C VAL A 244 2.55 2.47 5.96
N ASN A 245 1.64 1.56 6.22
CA ASN A 245 1.06 0.70 5.19
C ASN A 245 -0.45 0.65 5.38
N GLY A 246 -1.21 1.02 4.34
CA GLY A 246 -2.66 1.00 4.34
C GLY A 246 -3.27 -0.39 4.06
N THR A 247 -2.45 -1.38 3.70
CA THR A 247 -2.92 -2.72 3.33
C THR A 247 -3.77 -3.33 4.44
N THR A 248 -5.01 -3.65 4.11
CA THR A 248 -5.95 -4.31 5.01
C THR A 248 -6.41 -5.62 4.40
N GLN A 249 -6.36 -6.70 5.20
CA GLN A 249 -6.88 -8.01 4.81
C GLN A 249 -7.54 -8.66 6.02
N ILE A 250 -8.86 -8.82 5.96
CA ILE A 250 -9.64 -9.30 7.11
C ILE A 250 -9.85 -10.82 7.15
N ARG A 251 -9.53 -11.56 6.06
CA ARG A 251 -9.64 -13.03 5.98
C ARG A 251 -8.32 -13.65 5.57
N ALA A 252 -8.03 -14.85 6.09
CA ALA A 252 -6.88 -15.71 5.78
C ALA A 252 -5.54 -14.95 5.66
N GLY A 253 -4.72 -14.95 6.72
CA GLY A 253 -3.52 -14.12 6.77
C GLY A 253 -3.88 -12.66 7.04
N VAL A 254 -4.47 -12.42 8.22
CA VAL A 254 -4.99 -11.09 8.60
C VAL A 254 -3.86 -10.06 8.56
N LEU A 255 -4.05 -9.02 7.75
CA LEU A 255 -3.19 -7.84 7.70
C LEU A 255 -4.00 -6.63 8.17
N ARG A 256 -3.38 -5.85 9.04
CA ARG A 256 -3.93 -4.57 9.50
C ARG A 256 -3.03 -3.46 8.99
N PRO A 257 -3.61 -2.31 8.67
CA PRO A 257 -2.80 -1.15 8.36
C PRO A 257 -2.00 -0.77 9.59
N GLU A 258 -0.82 -0.24 9.39
CA GLU A 258 0.13 -0.02 10.47
C GLU A 258 0.93 1.27 10.28
N ILE A 259 1.40 1.78 11.41
CA ILE A 259 2.23 2.98 11.51
C ILE A 259 3.44 2.60 12.34
N VAL A 260 4.62 2.76 11.73
CA VAL A 260 5.91 2.37 12.29
C VAL A 260 6.78 3.61 12.40
N ILE A 261 7.13 3.98 13.64
CA ILE A 261 7.93 5.17 13.94
C ILE A 261 9.18 4.76 14.70
N PRO A 262 10.37 4.82 14.07
CA PRO A 262 11.62 4.46 14.74
C PRO A 262 11.84 5.27 16.01
N LEU A 263 12.24 4.60 17.09
CA LEU A 263 12.70 5.26 18.30
C LEU A 263 14.16 5.67 18.08
N GLU A 264 14.48 6.94 18.33
CA GLU A 264 15.88 7.35 18.44
C GLU A 264 16.49 6.62 19.64
N HIS A 265 17.58 5.88 19.41
CA HIS A 265 18.35 5.28 20.49
C HIS A 265 18.93 6.39 21.39
N LYS A 266 18.19 6.80 22.42
CA LYS A 266 18.79 7.38 23.61
C LYS A 266 19.52 6.24 24.31
N THR A 267 20.85 6.32 24.38
CA THR A 267 21.67 5.47 25.25
C THR A 267 21.20 5.63 26.70
N SER A 268 20.27 4.78 27.12
CA SER A 268 19.92 4.55 28.52
C SER A 268 20.26 3.09 28.84
N PRO A 269 21.15 2.83 29.80
CA PRO A 269 21.45 1.49 30.26
C PRO A 269 20.38 1.08 31.27
N ASP A 270 19.31 0.45 30.81
CA ASP A 270 18.49 -0.49 31.60
C ASP A 270 17.29 -0.99 30.77
N ASN A 271 17.55 -1.86 29.79
CA ASN A 271 16.50 -2.73 29.29
C ASN A 271 16.36 -3.90 30.27
N LYS A 272 15.66 -3.66 31.38
CA LYS A 272 14.94 -4.74 32.05
C LYS A 272 14.08 -5.39 30.99
N THR A 273 14.26 -6.68 30.79
CA THR A 273 13.45 -7.54 29.94
C THR A 273 11.98 -7.32 30.28
N ARG A 274 11.33 -6.40 29.58
CA ARG A 274 9.88 -6.26 29.63
C ARG A 274 9.41 -7.56 29.00
N GLN A 275 8.78 -8.42 29.80
CA GLN A 275 8.17 -9.64 29.29
C GLN A 275 7.43 -9.27 28.00
N VAL A 276 7.85 -9.90 26.92
CA VAL A 276 7.08 -9.93 25.69
C VAL A 276 5.82 -10.68 26.08
N ASN A 277 4.81 -9.96 26.57
CA ASN A 277 3.46 -10.48 26.57
C ASN A 277 3.18 -10.71 25.10
N SER A 278 3.20 -11.98 24.70
CA SER A 278 2.98 -12.42 23.34
C SER A 278 1.74 -11.71 22.80
N ALA A 279 1.95 -10.74 21.92
CA ALA A 279 0.85 -9.98 21.34
C ALA A 279 -0.13 -11.00 20.71
N GLY A 280 -1.38 -11.00 21.19
CA GLY A 280 -2.44 -11.89 20.67
C GLY A 280 -2.85 -13.07 21.55
N ILE A 281 -2.29 -13.26 22.75
CA ILE A 281 -2.87 -14.21 23.71
C ILE A 281 -3.97 -13.51 24.51
N LEU A 282 -5.20 -14.05 24.43
CA LEU A 282 -6.32 -13.63 25.25
C LEU A 282 -6.16 -14.24 26.66
N GLU A 283 -5.98 -13.38 27.66
CA GLU A 283 -5.87 -13.71 29.09
C GLU A 283 -6.69 -12.71 29.91
N THR A 284 -7.09 -13.10 31.12
CA THR A 284 -7.76 -12.18 32.06
C THR A 284 -6.89 -10.95 32.33
N GLY A 285 -7.48 -9.77 32.34
CA GLY A 285 -6.80 -8.48 32.49
C GLY A 285 -6.17 -7.94 31.19
N VAL A 286 -6.26 -8.66 30.07
CA VAL A 286 -5.83 -8.13 28.77
C VAL A 286 -6.83 -7.04 28.34
N PRO A 287 -6.35 -5.83 27.96
CA PRO A 287 -7.23 -4.78 27.47
C PRO A 287 -7.81 -5.15 26.10
N VAL A 288 -9.09 -4.93 25.92
CA VAL A 288 -9.85 -5.22 24.70
C VAL A 288 -10.73 -4.05 24.30
N ARG A 289 -11.04 -3.99 23.00
CA ARG A 289 -12.08 -3.11 22.45
C ARG A 289 -13.20 -3.95 21.89
N ILE A 290 -14.44 -3.56 22.20
CA ILE A 290 -15.60 -4.20 21.62
C ILE A 290 -15.82 -3.69 20.19
N ILE A 291 -15.93 -4.61 19.23
CA ILE A 291 -16.08 -4.31 17.80
C ILE A 291 -17.47 -4.64 17.26
N ARG A 292 -18.47 -4.79 18.14
CA ARG A 292 -19.84 -5.14 17.76
C ARG A 292 -20.86 -4.40 18.61
N ASP A 293 -21.98 -4.02 17.98
CA ASP A 293 -23.15 -3.51 18.69
C ASP A 293 -23.64 -4.48 19.78
N PRO A 294 -24.20 -3.97 20.89
CA PRO A 294 -24.49 -2.55 21.15
C PRO A 294 -23.34 -1.77 21.80
N TYR A 295 -22.20 -2.41 22.05
CA TYR A 295 -21.09 -1.82 22.81
C TYR A 295 -19.91 -1.40 21.93
N PHE A 296 -20.14 -1.19 20.63
CA PHE A 296 -19.09 -0.88 19.66
C PHE A 296 -18.23 0.31 20.11
N GLY A 297 -16.91 0.13 20.05
CA GLY A 297 -15.92 1.15 20.39
C GLY A 297 -15.59 1.25 21.89
N LEU A 298 -16.40 0.67 22.78
CA LEU A 298 -16.13 0.68 24.22
C LEU A 298 -14.87 -0.14 24.55
N LEU A 299 -14.13 0.37 25.52
CA LEU A 299 -12.90 -0.23 26.04
C LEU A 299 -13.18 -0.95 27.37
N GLY A 300 -12.41 -1.99 27.63
CA GLY A 300 -12.46 -2.75 28.87
C GLY A 300 -11.32 -3.74 28.95
N GLU A 301 -11.41 -4.66 29.90
CA GLU A 301 -10.47 -5.76 30.07
C GLU A 301 -11.19 -7.11 30.09
N VAL A 302 -10.49 -8.17 29.67
CA VAL A 302 -11.02 -9.53 29.77
C VAL A 302 -11.23 -9.86 31.26
N GLY A 303 -12.49 -10.01 31.69
CA GLY A 303 -12.83 -10.41 33.05
C GLY A 303 -12.71 -11.91 33.23
N GLU A 304 -13.48 -12.68 32.46
CA GLU A 304 -13.53 -14.15 32.56
C GLU A 304 -13.47 -14.80 31.18
N MET A 305 -12.87 -15.98 31.10
CA MET A 305 -12.88 -16.84 29.92
C MET A 305 -13.48 -18.20 30.25
N PRO A 306 -14.82 -18.33 30.27
CA PRO A 306 -15.48 -19.59 30.57
C PRO A 306 -15.05 -20.70 29.61
N THR A 307 -14.67 -21.86 30.15
CA THR A 307 -14.27 -23.02 29.34
C THR A 307 -15.45 -23.72 28.68
N GLU A 308 -16.64 -23.57 29.26
CA GLU A 308 -17.89 -24.15 28.77
C GLU A 308 -18.45 -23.34 27.60
N LEU A 309 -19.04 -24.04 26.63
CA LEU A 309 -19.74 -23.38 25.53
C LEU A 309 -21.02 -22.71 26.06
N ARG A 310 -21.23 -21.46 25.67
CA ARG A 310 -22.46 -20.71 25.96
C ARG A 310 -23.33 -20.67 24.71
N THR A 311 -24.65 -20.71 24.91
CA THR A 311 -25.62 -20.50 23.84
C THR A 311 -25.70 -19.02 23.52
N LEU A 312 -25.38 -18.66 22.28
CA LEU A 312 -25.55 -17.31 21.75
C LEU A 312 -27.02 -17.05 21.40
N GLU A 313 -27.39 -15.79 21.18
CA GLU A 313 -28.76 -15.41 20.76
C GLU A 313 -29.19 -16.08 19.44
N SER A 314 -28.23 -16.45 18.59
CA SER A 314 -28.44 -17.24 17.37
C SER A 314 -28.82 -18.71 17.64
N GLY A 315 -28.77 -19.17 18.90
CA GLY A 315 -28.94 -20.57 19.31
C GLY A 315 -27.69 -21.44 19.13
N SER A 316 -26.61 -20.92 18.56
CA SER A 316 -25.35 -21.66 18.40
C SER A 316 -24.55 -21.69 19.71
N LEU A 317 -23.86 -22.82 19.96
CA LEU A 317 -22.92 -22.97 21.06
C LEU A 317 -21.54 -22.46 20.64
N SER A 318 -20.97 -21.52 21.40
CA SER A 318 -19.62 -21.00 21.15
C SER A 318 -18.86 -20.77 22.46
N ARG A 319 -17.52 -20.75 22.37
CA ARG A 319 -16.70 -20.16 23.43
C ARG A 319 -16.95 -18.66 23.45
N VAL A 320 -16.97 -18.09 24.65
CA VAL A 320 -17.15 -16.67 24.90
C VAL A 320 -16.09 -16.19 25.87
N LEU A 321 -15.93 -14.88 25.94
CA LEU A 321 -15.19 -14.20 26.99
C LEU A 321 -16.08 -13.10 27.55
N GLU A 322 -15.96 -12.82 28.84
CA GLU A 322 -16.66 -11.74 29.52
C GLU A 322 -15.71 -10.55 29.62
N VAL A 323 -16.20 -9.35 29.28
CA VAL A 323 -15.43 -8.11 29.31
C VAL A 323 -15.98 -7.22 30.40
N ILE A 324 -15.10 -6.71 31.26
CA ILE A 324 -15.43 -5.66 32.22
C ILE A 324 -15.13 -4.33 31.52
N LEU A 325 -16.17 -3.55 31.23
CA LEU A 325 -16.02 -2.25 30.58
C LEU A 325 -15.41 -1.25 31.57
N ASP A 326 -14.67 -0.27 31.06
CA ASP A 326 -14.09 0.80 31.88
C ASP A 326 -15.17 1.62 32.64
N SER A 327 -16.43 1.56 32.18
CA SER A 327 -17.58 2.18 32.80
C SER A 327 -18.15 1.45 34.02
N GLY A 328 -17.69 0.21 34.30
CA GLY A 328 -18.27 -0.69 35.30
C GLY A 328 -19.34 -1.59 34.70
#